data_AF-A0AAD8X4K2-F1
#
_entry.id   AF-A0AAD8X4K2-F1
#
_cell.length_a   1.000
_cell.length_b   1.000
_cell.length_c   1.000
_cell.angle_alpha   90.00
_cell.angle_beta   90.00
_cell.angle_gamma   90.00
#
_symmetry.space_group_name_H-M   'P 1'
#
loop_
_entity.id
_entity.type
_entity.pdbx_description
1 polymer ?
#
loop_
_entity_poly.entity_id
_entity_poly.type
_entity_poly.pdbx_seq_one_letter_code
_entity_poly.pdbx_strand_id
1 'polypeptide(L)'
;MVEQKVSRMLRVIMPRITPCFQCNIWIFSPYIKFPLCTFTKTQSTAGHCIEYARFIKWDKFTGKPFDADDAEHMQWIYSEVQQTFSIFLIFNLYHSANGPKII
;
A
#
# COMPACT_ATOMS: atom_id res chain seq x y z
N MET A 1 -0.98 -6.72 -13.16
CA MET A 1 -2.33 -6.32 -13.61
C MET A 1 -3.31 -6.72 -12.53
N VAL A 2 -3.61 -5.79 -11.61
CA VAL A 2 -4.60 -6.04 -10.55
C VAL A 2 -5.96 -5.91 -11.23
N GLU A 3 -6.66 -7.03 -11.44
CA GLU A 3 -8.09 -6.98 -11.76
C GLU A 3 -8.79 -6.31 -10.58
N GLN A 4 -9.04 -5.01 -10.69
CA GLN A 4 -10.02 -4.36 -9.85
C GLN A 4 -11.38 -4.91 -10.28
N LYS A 5 -11.86 -5.91 -9.55
CA LYS A 5 -13.22 -6.42 -9.65
C LYS A 5 -14.17 -5.24 -9.43
N VAL A 6 -14.68 -4.65 -10.51
CA VAL A 6 -15.62 -3.52 -10.44
C VAL A 6 -16.98 -4.08 -10.01
N SER A 7 -17.19 -4.25 -8.71
CA SER A 7 -18.50 -4.58 -8.15
C SER A 7 -19.39 -3.33 -8.25
N ARG A 8 -20.23 -3.25 -9.30
CA ARG A 8 -21.17 -2.14 -9.48
C ARG A 8 -22.42 -2.40 -8.65
N MET A 9 -22.64 -1.58 -7.62
CA MET A 9 -23.87 -1.62 -6.80
C MET A 9 -24.70 -0.36 -7.06
N LEU A 10 -25.88 -0.53 -7.64
CA LEU A 10 -26.86 0.53 -7.84
C LEU A 10 -27.92 0.45 -6.71
N ARG A 11 -28.10 1.54 -5.96
CA ARG A 11 -29.14 1.66 -4.92
C ARG A 11 -29.89 2.98 -5.04
N VAL A 12 -31.20 2.92 -4.89
CA VAL A 12 -32.08 4.10 -4.87
C VAL A 12 -32.21 4.57 -3.43
N ILE A 13 -31.90 5.85 -3.18
CA ILE A 13 -32.02 6.48 -1.85
C ILE A 13 -33.20 7.44 -1.88
N MET A 14 -34.31 7.03 -1.27
CA MET A 14 -35.46 7.87 -0.92
C MET A 14 -35.33 8.35 0.53
N PRO A 15 -35.25 9.68 0.77
CA PRO A 15 -35.17 10.24 2.11
C PRO A 15 -36.31 9.75 3.00
N ARG A 16 -36.02 9.39 4.25
CA ARG A 16 -36.99 8.95 5.28
C ARG A 16 -37.68 7.59 5.02
N ILE A 17 -37.41 6.93 3.89
CA ILE A 17 -38.00 5.61 3.53
C ILE A 17 -36.91 4.53 3.43
N THR A 18 -35.85 4.80 2.68
CA THR A 18 -34.71 3.86 2.49
C THR A 18 -33.49 4.30 3.29
N PRO A 19 -32.57 3.38 3.63
CA PRO A 19 -31.34 3.75 4.34
C PRO A 19 -30.50 4.73 3.52
N CYS A 20 -30.03 5.80 4.15
CA CYS A 20 -29.19 6.80 3.49
C CYS A 20 -27.77 6.26 3.24
N PHE A 21 -26.94 7.06 2.58
CA PHE A 21 -25.53 6.72 2.34
C PHE A 21 -24.76 6.43 3.63
N GLN A 22 -24.99 7.23 4.67
CA GLN A 22 -24.35 7.04 5.99
C GLN A 22 -24.76 5.72 6.64
N CYS A 23 -26.02 5.31 6.47
CA CYS A 23 -26.53 4.01 6.89
C CYS A 23 -26.04 2.84 6.02
N ASN A 24 -25.16 3.04 5.05
CA ASN A 24 -24.60 1.95 4.25
C ASN A 24 -23.08 2.04 4.14
N ILE A 25 -22.45 2.94 4.91
CA ILE A 25 -21.01 3.20 4.81
C ILE A 25 -20.16 1.98 5.15
N TRP A 26 -20.67 1.09 6.02
CA TRP A 26 -19.99 -0.14 6.43
C TRP A 26 -19.88 -1.20 5.32
N ILE A 27 -20.65 -1.07 4.23
CA ILE A 27 -20.58 -2.01 3.10
C ILE A 27 -19.35 -1.74 2.24
N PHE A 28 -18.83 -0.52 2.28
CA PHE A 28 -17.57 -0.20 1.64
C PHE A 28 -16.45 -0.85 2.44
N SER A 29 -15.63 -1.65 1.76
CA SER A 29 -14.40 -2.19 2.34
C SER A 29 -13.64 -1.03 2.99
N PRO A 30 -13.10 -1.20 4.21
CA PRO A 30 -12.27 -0.18 4.82
C PRO A 30 -11.15 0.19 3.86
N TYR A 31 -10.91 1.49 3.72
CA TYR A 31 -9.77 1.97 2.96
C TYR A 31 -8.50 1.40 3.60
N ILE A 32 -7.66 0.75 2.80
CA ILE A 32 -6.40 0.17 3.26
C ILE A 32 -5.42 1.32 3.52
N LYS A 33 -5.40 1.84 4.76
CA LYS A 33 -4.33 2.72 5.25
C LYS A 33 -3.29 1.85 5.92
N PHE A 34 -2.05 1.90 5.46
CA PHE A 34 -0.96 1.25 6.17
C PHE A 34 -0.58 2.12 7.38
N PRO A 35 -0.64 1.59 8.61
CA PRO A 35 -0.30 2.38 9.77
C PRO A 35 1.21 2.66 9.79
N LEU A 36 1.60 3.87 10.21
CA LEU A 36 3.00 4.34 10.17
C LEU A 36 3.96 3.40 10.94
N CYS A 37 3.46 2.71 11.96
CA CYS A 37 4.21 1.78 12.80
C CYS A 37 4.66 0.48 12.09
N THR A 38 4.12 0.15 10.91
CA THR A 38 4.57 -1.01 10.12
C THR A 38 5.84 -0.70 9.30
N PHE A 39 6.13 0.57 9.04
CA PHE A 39 7.30 0.98 8.25
C PHE A 39 8.65 0.69 8.91
N THR A 40 8.69 0.55 10.23
CA THR A 40 9.92 0.44 11.02
C THR A 40 10.35 -0.98 11.35
N LYS A 41 9.52 -2.01 11.13
CA LYS A 41 9.82 -3.37 11.60
C LYS A 41 10.03 -4.42 10.51
N THR A 42 9.26 -4.44 9.43
CA THR A 42 9.48 -5.34 8.26
C THR A 42 8.45 -5.05 7.18
N GLN A 43 8.88 -4.87 5.93
CA GLN A 43 7.99 -4.55 4.81
C GLN A 43 7.45 -5.84 4.18
N SER A 44 6.36 -6.39 4.73
CA SER A 44 5.84 -7.73 4.38
C SER A 44 5.17 -7.83 3.00
N THR A 45 4.98 -6.73 2.28
CA THR A 45 4.31 -6.72 0.96
C THR A 45 4.80 -5.55 0.12
N ALA A 46 4.87 -5.71 -1.21
CA ALA A 46 5.30 -4.68 -2.14
C ALA A 46 4.55 -3.34 -1.97
N GLY A 47 3.26 -3.37 -1.58
CA GLY A 47 2.49 -2.17 -1.26
C GLY A 47 3.09 -1.33 -0.12
N HIS A 48 3.64 -1.97 0.92
CA HIS A 48 4.32 -1.27 2.01
C HIS A 48 5.63 -0.62 1.55
N CYS A 49 6.35 -1.24 0.61
CA CYS A 49 7.59 -0.67 0.06
C CYS A 49 7.32 0.62 -0.72
N ILE A 50 6.25 0.64 -1.53
CA ILE A 50 5.86 1.81 -2.34
C ILE A 50 5.42 2.96 -1.43
N GLU A 51 4.57 2.67 -0.46
CA GLU A 51 4.09 3.68 0.49
C GLU A 51 5.22 4.22 1.38
N TYR A 52 6.18 3.37 1.75
CA TYR A 52 7.38 3.80 2.47
C TYR A 52 8.25 4.75 1.65
N ALA A 53 8.49 4.41 0.39
CA ALA A 53 9.29 5.24 -0.51
C ALA A 53 8.62 6.61 -0.72
N ARG A 54 7.29 6.61 -0.90
CA ARG A 54 6.48 7.82 -1.07
C ARG A 54 6.44 8.73 0.15
N PHE A 55 6.18 8.20 1.34
CA PHE A 55 5.95 9.03 2.53
C PHE A 55 7.22 9.35 3.31
N ILE A 56 8.18 8.43 3.38
CA ILE A 56 9.35 8.58 4.27
C ILE A 56 10.61 8.92 3.49
N LYS A 57 10.91 8.21 2.40
CA LYS A 57 12.16 8.45 1.65
C LYS A 57 12.08 9.69 0.76
N TRP A 58 10.94 9.92 0.09
CA TRP A 58 10.75 11.09 -0.76
C TRP A 58 10.85 12.40 0.00
N ASP A 59 10.18 12.48 1.17
CA ASP A 59 10.21 13.64 2.05
C ASP A 59 11.65 14.00 2.47
N LYS A 60 12.47 12.97 2.77
CA LYS A 60 13.88 13.13 3.10
C LYS A 60 14.77 13.52 1.92
N PHE A 61 14.41 13.14 0.69
CA PHE A 61 15.24 13.35 -0.50
C PHE A 61 15.04 14.73 -1.10
N THR A 62 13.79 15.15 -1.31
CA THR A 62 13.48 16.34 -2.11
C THR A 62 12.82 17.46 -1.29
N GLY A 63 12.21 17.13 -0.14
CA GLY A 63 11.42 18.08 0.65
C GLY A 63 10.23 18.71 -0.11
N LYS A 64 9.86 18.13 -1.26
CA LYS A 64 8.74 18.56 -2.12
C LYS A 64 7.59 17.57 -1.98
N PRO A 65 6.32 18.00 -2.15
CA PRO A 65 5.21 17.08 -2.19
C PRO A 65 5.40 16.09 -3.34
N PHE A 66 5.11 14.82 -3.09
CA PHE A 66 5.14 13.78 -4.12
C PHE A 66 3.96 13.96 -5.08
N ASP A 67 4.27 14.09 -6.37
CA ASP A 67 3.29 14.10 -7.46
C ASP A 67 3.30 12.75 -8.19
N ALA A 68 2.13 12.11 -8.29
CA ALA A 68 1.97 10.81 -8.94
C ALA A 68 1.79 10.94 -10.46
N ASP A 69 1.52 12.15 -10.96
CA ASP A 69 1.34 12.42 -12.39
C ASP A 69 2.68 12.79 -13.08
N ASP A 70 3.73 13.05 -12.30
CA ASP A 70 5.09 13.31 -12.79
C ASP A 70 5.85 11.99 -13.02
N ALA A 71 6.32 11.81 -14.26
CA ALA A 71 7.09 10.63 -14.66
C ALA A 71 8.42 10.52 -13.91
N GLU A 72 9.09 11.62 -13.59
CA GLU A 72 10.38 11.61 -12.87
C GLU A 72 10.21 11.13 -11.43
N HIS A 73 9.14 11.60 -10.77
CA HIS A 73 8.79 11.20 -9.41
C HIS A 73 8.47 9.71 -9.34
N MET A 74 7.68 9.21 -10.29
CA MET A 74 7.34 7.79 -10.39
C MET A 74 8.59 6.94 -10.66
N GLN A 75 9.45 7.36 -11.60
CA GLN A 75 10.68 6.64 -11.94
C GLN A 75 11.60 6.48 -10.73
N TRP A 76 11.75 7.55 -9.93
CA TRP A 76 12.56 7.50 -8.70
C TRP A 76 11.99 6.50 -7.70
N ILE A 77 10.68 6.53 -7.43
CA ILE A 77 10.04 5.57 -6.52
C ILE A 77 10.24 4.13 -7.00
N TYR A 78 10.08 3.87 -8.30
CA TYR A 78 10.29 2.53 -8.84
C TYR A 78 11.71 2.02 -8.57
N SER A 79 12.73 2.86 -8.80
CA SER A 79 14.12 2.49 -8.57
C SER A 79 14.40 2.17 -7.09
N GLU A 80 13.82 2.96 -6.19
CA GLU A 80 14.02 2.83 -4.74
C GLU A 80 13.31 1.59 -4.17
N VAL A 81 12.10 1.33 -4.66
CA VAL A 81 11.32 0.13 -4.29
C VAL A 81 12.03 -1.12 -4.79
N GLN A 82 12.57 -1.13 -6.01
CA GLN A 82 13.28 -2.28 -6.56
C GLN A 82 14.52 -2.64 -5.73
N GLN A 83 15.31 -1.64 -5.31
CA GLN A 83 16.47 -1.87 -4.45
C GLN A 83 16.07 -2.41 -3.08
N THR A 84 15.08 -1.76 -2.44
CA THR A 84 14.62 -2.15 -1.09
C THR A 84 14.00 -3.56 -1.10
N PHE A 85 13.20 -3.88 -2.12
CA PHE A 85 12.57 -5.18 -2.27
C PHE A 85 13.59 -6.31 -2.52
N SER A 86 14.65 -6.04 -3.29
CA SER A 86 15.72 -7.02 -3.54
C SER A 86 16.44 -7.40 -2.24
N ILE A 87 16.75 -6.43 -1.39
CA ILE A 87 17.35 -6.66 -0.07
C ILE A 87 16.41 -7.50 0.81
N PHE A 88 15.12 -7.18 0.81
CA PHE A 88 14.11 -7.95 1.54
C PHE A 88 14.02 -9.39 1.05
N LEU A 89 14.04 -9.61 -0.27
CA LEU A 89 14.00 -10.95 -0.85
C LEU A 89 15.22 -11.78 -0.40
N ILE A 90 16.42 -11.20 -0.47
CA ILE A 90 17.67 -11.86 -0.05
C ILE A 90 17.63 -12.18 1.46
N PHE A 91 17.15 -11.26 2.29
CA PHE A 91 17.00 -11.49 3.73
C PHE A 91 16.03 -12.65 4.04
N ASN A 92 14.89 -12.70 3.35
CA ASN A 92 13.94 -13.81 3.51
C ASN A 92 14.53 -15.14 3.05
N LEU A 93 15.25 -15.15 1.92
CA LEU A 93 15.93 -16.35 1.44
C LEU A 93 17.00 -16.82 2.42
N TYR A 94 17.79 -15.89 2.99
CA TYR A 94 18.81 -16.20 3.99
C TYR A 94 18.21 -16.80 5.28
N HIS A 95 17.12 -16.22 5.79
CA HIS A 95 16.39 -16.75 6.94
C HIS A 95 15.66 -18.06 6.64
N SER A 96 15.16 -18.24 5.41
CA SER A 96 14.58 -19.51 4.99
C SER A 96 15.62 -20.62 4.84
N ALA A 97 16.86 -20.28 4.48
CA ALA A 97 17.94 -21.24 4.31
C ALA A 97 18.65 -21.60 5.63
N ASN A 98 18.77 -20.64 6.56
CA ASN A 98 19.56 -20.77 7.80
C ASN A 98 18.75 -20.64 9.11
N GLY A 99 17.43 -20.47 9.02
CA GLY A 99 16.55 -20.47 10.18
C GLY A 99 16.49 -21.86 10.82
N PRO A 100 16.25 -21.97 12.14
CA PRO A 100 16.02 -23.27 12.77
C PRO A 100 14.83 -23.92 12.05
N LYS A 101 15.06 -25.08 11.42
CA LYS A 101 13.96 -25.94 10.96
C LYS A 101 13.20 -26.35 12.21
N ILE A 102 12.08 -25.68 12.48
CA ILE A 102 11.12 -26.16 13.46
C ILE A 102 10.34 -27.28 12.77
N ILE A 103 10.94 -28.47 12.77
CA ILE A 103 10.30 -29.79 12.68
C ILE A 103 11.10 -30.74 13.55
#